data_AF-A0ABD3RMS1-F1
#
_entry.id   AF-A0ABD3RMS1-F1
#
_cell.length_a   1.000
_cell.length_b   1.000
_cell.length_c   1.000
_cell.angle_alpha   90.00
_cell.angle_beta   90.00
_cell.angle_gamma   90.00
#
_symmetry.space_group_name_H-M   'P 1'
#
loop_
_entity.id
_entity.type
_entity.pdbx_description
1 polymer ?
#
loop_
_entity_poly.entity_id
_entity_poly.type
_entity_poly.pdbx_seq_one_letter_code
_entity_poly.pdbx_strand_id
1 'polypeptide(L)'
;MSSSSGRPTFVAAGDMQMVKVAERPIAPPIPPSSNSSSAIVEYTPPAPNPEDEDLEIKLRRILECVPVRVSNTSGSSAGSGSGDFHQYRQMRRKEQDRLSRMDADFQKRKEVAEFNRRREERLKAAEERTAKKRAIRQKKKQKKKEKKIKSEAGGEPQKEQSSDEDGDSDNDDI
;
A
#
# COMPACT_ATOMS: atom_id res chain seq x y z
N MET A 1 -48.01 4.32 -20.49
CA MET A 1 -47.98 5.81 -20.45
C MET A 1 -47.73 6.15 -18.98
N SER A 2 -46.67 6.82 -18.52
CA SER A 2 -45.82 7.83 -19.13
C SER A 2 -44.40 7.73 -18.57
N SER A 3 -43.42 7.95 -19.44
CA SER A 3 -41.99 8.07 -19.18
C SER A 3 -41.64 9.46 -18.67
N SER A 4 -40.74 9.58 -17.69
CA SER A 4 -40.07 10.85 -17.39
C SER A 4 -38.55 10.64 -17.36
N SER A 5 -37.91 11.17 -18.38
CA SER A 5 -36.46 11.15 -18.61
C SER A 5 -35.84 12.44 -18.08
N GLY A 6 -35.02 12.36 -17.03
CA GLY A 6 -34.18 13.47 -16.57
C GLY A 6 -32.79 13.40 -17.22
N ARG A 7 -32.48 14.32 -18.12
CA ARG A 7 -31.12 14.56 -18.66
C ARG A 7 -30.38 15.57 -17.77
N PRO A 8 -29.08 15.38 -17.47
CA PRO A 8 -28.27 16.37 -16.78
C PRO A 8 -27.72 17.44 -17.75
N THR A 9 -27.74 18.70 -17.34
CA THR A 9 -27.13 19.82 -18.07
C THR A 9 -25.67 19.97 -17.68
N PHE A 10 -24.78 19.82 -18.68
CA PHE A 10 -23.35 20.10 -18.61
C PHE A 10 -23.14 21.60 -18.86
N VAL A 11 -22.45 22.31 -17.96
CA VAL A 11 -22.07 23.72 -18.17
C VAL A 11 -20.58 23.76 -18.50
N ALA A 12 -20.29 24.16 -19.74
CA ALA A 12 -18.96 24.24 -20.31
C ALA A 12 -18.30 25.60 -20.05
N ALA A 13 -16.97 25.54 -19.92
CA ALA A 13 -15.99 26.52 -20.41
C ALA A 13 -16.01 27.97 -19.89
N GLY A 14 -14.96 28.29 -19.12
CA GLY A 14 -13.98 29.32 -19.53
C GLY A 14 -14.27 30.76 -19.13
N ASP A 15 -13.49 31.27 -18.17
CA ASP A 15 -13.19 32.70 -18.10
C ASP A 15 -11.80 32.90 -17.47
N MET A 16 -10.79 33.07 -18.33
CA MET A 16 -9.45 33.49 -17.95
C MET A 16 -9.33 34.99 -18.18
N GLN A 17 -9.45 35.79 -17.11
CA GLN A 17 -9.21 37.23 -17.19
C GLN A 17 -7.72 37.54 -17.05
N MET A 18 -7.15 38.12 -18.11
CA MET A 18 -5.79 38.67 -18.14
C MET A 18 -5.80 40.12 -17.62
N VAL A 19 -5.04 40.41 -16.56
CA VAL A 19 -4.87 41.76 -16.01
C VAL A 19 -3.54 42.35 -16.52
N LYS A 20 -3.62 43.54 -17.13
CA LYS A 20 -2.48 44.33 -17.63
C LYS A 20 -1.61 44.83 -16.48
N VAL A 21 -0.30 44.61 -16.57
CA VAL A 21 0.71 45.14 -15.65
C VAL A 21 1.01 46.60 -16.02
N ALA A 22 0.83 47.52 -15.07
CA ALA A 22 1.25 48.91 -15.19
C ALA A 22 2.76 49.05 -14.88
N GLU A 23 3.44 49.92 -15.64
CA GLU A 23 4.89 50.16 -15.53
C GLU A 23 5.27 50.91 -14.24
N ARG A 24 6.43 50.54 -13.68
CA ARG A 24 6.96 51.00 -12.38
C ARG A 24 7.79 52.29 -12.51
N PRO A 25 7.71 53.25 -11.58
CA PRO A 25 8.79 54.22 -11.38
C PRO A 25 9.94 53.60 -10.57
N ILE A 26 11.17 53.92 -10.99
CA ILE A 26 12.44 53.36 -10.52
C ILE A 26 12.85 53.96 -9.16
N ALA A 27 13.15 53.11 -8.18
CA ALA A 27 13.77 53.46 -6.90
C ALA A 27 15.21 52.88 -6.82
N PRO A 28 16.16 53.54 -6.11
CA PRO A 28 17.59 53.21 -6.11
C PRO A 28 17.93 51.86 -5.45
N PRO A 29 19.10 51.24 -5.74
CA PRO A 29 19.43 49.89 -5.29
C PRO A 29 19.62 49.80 -3.77
N ILE A 30 18.87 48.88 -3.16
CA ILE A 30 18.97 48.47 -1.75
C ILE A 30 20.15 47.48 -1.63
N PRO A 31 21.03 47.60 -0.61
CA PRO A 31 22.17 46.69 -0.43
C PRO A 31 21.68 45.26 -0.08
N PRO A 32 22.49 44.22 -0.35
CA PRO A 32 22.08 42.83 -0.12
C PRO A 32 21.92 42.55 1.37
N SER A 33 20.66 42.43 1.82
CA SER A 33 20.32 41.94 3.15
C SER A 33 20.44 40.41 3.17
N SER A 34 21.54 39.96 3.78
CA SER A 34 21.72 38.70 4.50
C SER A 34 20.51 37.74 4.55
N ASN A 35 20.62 36.65 3.79
CA ASN A 35 20.02 35.32 3.98
C ASN A 35 18.68 35.24 4.71
N SER A 36 17.59 35.48 3.98
CA SER A 36 16.26 34.95 4.30
C SER A 36 15.92 33.87 3.28
N SER A 37 16.40 32.65 3.53
CA SER A 37 16.09 31.48 2.68
C SER A 37 14.72 30.92 3.05
N SER A 38 13.67 31.44 2.42
CA SER A 38 12.37 30.76 2.35
C SER A 38 12.47 29.62 1.32
N ALA A 39 13.26 28.59 1.62
CA ALA A 39 13.33 27.35 0.86
C ALA A 39 12.37 26.33 1.49
N ILE A 40 11.55 25.67 0.66
CA ILE A 40 10.75 24.52 1.08
C ILE A 40 11.73 23.43 1.50
N VAL A 41 11.97 23.30 2.81
CA VAL A 41 12.78 22.23 3.38
C VAL A 41 11.90 20.98 3.37
N GLU A 42 12.19 20.06 2.45
CA GLU A 42 11.62 18.71 2.50
C GLU A 42 12.06 18.06 3.80
N TYR A 43 11.12 17.84 4.71
CA TYR A 43 11.38 17.15 5.97
C TYR A 43 11.66 15.68 5.65
N THR A 44 12.95 15.31 5.61
CA THR A 44 13.36 13.91 5.62
C THR A 44 13.26 13.42 7.06
N PRO A 45 12.34 12.50 7.41
CA PRO A 45 12.28 11.96 8.75
C PRO A 45 13.61 11.24 9.05
N PRO A 46 14.20 11.44 10.24
CA PRO A 46 15.42 10.75 10.63
C PRO A 46 15.21 9.24 10.56
N ALA A 47 16.22 8.51 10.07
CA ALA A 47 16.19 7.06 10.02
C ALA A 47 15.96 6.52 11.45
N PRO A 48 15.06 5.53 11.63
CA PRO A 48 14.83 4.95 12.94
C PRO A 48 16.15 4.33 13.44
N ASN A 49 16.65 4.81 14.58
CA ASN A 49 17.84 4.23 15.18
C ASN A 49 17.46 2.84 15.72
N PRO A 50 18.27 1.80 15.47
CA PRO A 50 17.99 0.46 15.97
C PRO A 50 17.91 0.41 17.51
N GLU A 51 18.60 1.33 18.20
CA GLU A 51 18.56 1.47 19.65
C GLU A 51 17.18 1.96 20.17
N ASP A 52 16.48 2.81 19.41
CA ASP A 52 15.16 3.32 19.80
C ASP A 52 14.09 2.22 19.72
N GLU A 53 14.19 1.33 18.73
CA GLU A 53 13.34 0.14 18.62
C GLU A 53 13.58 -0.82 19.79
N ASP A 54 14.84 -1.03 20.18
CA ASP A 54 15.20 -1.88 21.31
C ASP A 54 14.68 -1.32 22.65
N LEU A 55 14.70 0.00 22.83
CA LEU A 55 14.15 0.66 24.00
C LEU A 55 12.63 0.54 24.07
N GLU A 56 11.93 0.75 22.96
CA GLU A 56 10.46 0.60 22.88
C GLU A 56 10.05 -0.85 23.19
N ILE A 57 10.76 -1.84 22.64
CA ILE A 57 10.54 -3.26 22.92
C ILE A 57 10.76 -3.57 24.41
N LYS A 58 11.83 -3.02 25.00
CA LYS A 58 12.15 -3.22 26.42
C LYS A 58 11.12 -2.56 27.33
N LEU A 59 10.67 -1.34 27.00
CA LEU A 59 9.64 -0.63 27.75
C LEU A 59 8.30 -1.39 27.71
N ARG A 60 7.90 -1.93 26.55
CA ARG A 60 6.73 -2.80 26.44
C ARG A 60 6.86 -4.03 27.32
N ARG A 61 8.01 -4.72 27.26
CA ARG A 61 8.28 -5.89 28.09
C ARG A 61 8.21 -5.57 29.58
N ILE A 62 8.76 -4.43 30.01
CA ILE A 62 8.68 -4.00 31.41
C ILE A 62 7.23 -3.75 31.81
N LEU A 63 6.48 -2.98 31.01
CA LEU A 63 5.09 -2.65 31.30
C LEU A 63 4.17 -3.88 31.33
N GLU A 64 4.44 -4.88 30.50
CA GLU A 64 3.60 -6.08 30.37
C GLU A 64 4.02 -7.22 31.31
N CYS A 65 5.31 -7.43 31.54
CA CYS A 65 5.81 -8.61 32.24
C CYS A 65 6.30 -8.34 33.66
N VAL A 66 6.59 -7.09 34.03
CA VAL A 66 7.09 -6.77 35.38
C VAL A 66 5.89 -6.47 36.29
N PRO A 67 5.71 -7.23 37.39
CA PRO A 67 4.63 -6.96 38.34
C PRO A 67 4.78 -5.58 38.97
N VAL A 68 3.77 -4.72 38.79
CA VAL A 68 3.71 -3.41 39.42
C VAL A 68 3.19 -3.54 40.84
N ARG A 69 4.03 -3.28 41.84
CA ARG A 69 3.60 -3.20 43.24
C ARG A 69 2.89 -1.86 43.47
N VAL A 70 1.63 -1.92 43.91
CA VAL A 70 0.87 -0.72 44.31
C VAL A 70 0.98 -0.57 45.82
N SER A 71 1.47 0.58 46.29
CA SER A 71 1.65 0.87 47.73
C SER A 71 0.44 1.55 48.38
N ASN A 72 -0.52 2.02 47.58
CA ASN A 72 -1.58 2.94 48.01
C ASN A 72 -2.95 2.25 48.07
N THR A 73 -2.98 0.96 48.39
CA THR A 73 -4.21 0.16 48.42
C THR A 73 -4.79 0.10 49.82
N SER A 74 -6.01 0.62 49.97
CA SER A 74 -6.83 0.44 51.18
C SER A 74 -7.22 -1.04 51.36
N GLY A 75 -7.53 -1.44 52.59
CA GLY A 75 -7.94 -2.81 52.90
C GLY A 75 -9.20 -3.25 52.15
N SER A 76 -9.38 -4.56 51.93
CA SER A 76 -10.47 -5.09 51.09
C SER A 76 -11.89 -4.82 51.62
N SER A 77 -12.03 -4.61 52.92
CA SER A 77 -13.29 -4.24 53.59
C SER A 77 -13.40 -2.75 53.91
N ALA A 78 -12.41 -1.95 53.52
CA ALA A 78 -12.47 -0.50 53.72
C ALA A 78 -13.55 0.10 52.81
N GLY A 79 -14.27 1.10 53.33
CA GLY A 79 -15.27 1.85 52.56
C GLY A 79 -14.65 2.69 51.45
N SER A 80 -15.49 3.26 50.58
CA SER A 80 -14.98 4.11 49.50
C SER A 80 -14.45 5.45 50.02
N GLY A 81 -13.19 5.75 49.70
CA GLY A 81 -12.54 7.03 49.97
C GLY A 81 -12.87 8.08 48.91
N SER A 82 -12.65 9.35 49.24
CA SER A 82 -12.87 10.49 48.33
C SER A 82 -12.00 10.47 47.07
N GLY A 83 -10.86 9.76 47.11
CA GLY A 83 -9.94 9.59 45.97
C GLY A 83 -10.26 8.41 45.04
N ASP A 84 -11.12 7.48 45.46
CA ASP A 84 -11.35 6.23 44.73
C ASP A 84 -12.00 6.48 43.37
N PHE A 85 -12.91 7.44 43.32
CA PHE A 85 -13.55 7.85 42.07
C PHE A 85 -12.53 8.28 41.01
N HIS A 86 -11.52 9.07 41.41
CA HIS A 86 -10.50 9.54 40.48
C HIS A 86 -9.52 8.43 40.09
N GLN A 87 -9.22 7.48 40.99
CA GLN A 87 -8.43 6.29 40.64
C GLN A 87 -9.17 5.43 39.60
N TYR A 88 -10.44 5.14 39.82
CA TYR A 88 -11.27 4.41 38.86
C TYR A 88 -11.33 5.11 37.49
N ARG A 89 -11.55 6.44 37.48
CA ARG A 89 -11.60 7.22 36.23
C ARG A 89 -10.29 7.17 35.44
N GLN A 90 -9.14 7.13 36.12
CA GLN A 90 -7.83 7.02 35.48
C GLN A 90 -7.61 5.59 34.97
N MET A 91 -7.87 4.58 35.79
CA MET A 91 -7.74 3.17 35.39
C MET A 91 -8.64 2.81 34.22
N ARG A 92 -9.90 3.25 34.22
CA ARG A 92 -10.83 3.01 33.12
C ARG A 92 -10.36 3.61 31.81
N ARG A 93 -9.84 4.84 31.84
CA ARG A 93 -9.26 5.48 30.64
C ARG A 93 -8.03 4.73 30.14
N LYS A 94 -7.13 4.36 31.05
CA LYS A 94 -5.94 3.58 30.71
C LYS A 94 -6.29 2.23 30.08
N GLU A 95 -7.33 1.57 30.58
CA GLU A 95 -7.81 0.30 30.04
C GLU A 95 -8.52 0.46 28.69
N GLN A 96 -9.33 1.51 28.53
CA GLN A 96 -9.97 1.81 27.25
C GLN A 96 -8.94 2.12 26.16
N ASP A 97 -7.91 2.92 26.48
CA ASP A 97 -6.81 3.20 25.58
C ASP A 97 -6.04 1.92 25.22
N ARG A 98 -5.82 1.03 26.20
CA ARG A 98 -5.17 -0.27 25.98
C ARG A 98 -5.96 -1.13 24.99
N LEU A 99 -7.27 -1.26 25.18
CA LEU A 99 -8.16 -2.01 24.29
C LEU A 99 -8.19 -1.39 22.89
N SER A 100 -8.34 -0.06 22.80
CA SER A 100 -8.36 0.65 21.53
C SER A 100 -7.07 0.48 20.72
N ARG A 101 -5.89 0.50 21.38
CA ARG A 101 -4.60 0.23 20.71
C ARG A 101 -4.52 -1.20 20.20
N MET A 102 -4.96 -2.18 21.00
CA MET A 102 -4.97 -3.58 20.60
C MET A 102 -5.88 -3.82 19.38
N ASP A 103 -7.07 -3.22 19.38
CA ASP A 103 -8.02 -3.32 18.27
C ASP A 103 -7.46 -2.67 16.99
N ALA A 104 -6.85 -1.49 17.11
CA ALA A 104 -6.23 -0.80 15.97
C ALA A 104 -5.07 -1.62 15.37
N ASP A 105 -4.22 -2.22 16.20
CA ASP A 105 -3.13 -3.07 15.73
C ASP A 105 -3.65 -4.36 15.07
N PHE A 106 -4.73 -4.94 15.61
CA PHE A 106 -5.39 -6.10 15.00
C PHE A 106 -5.97 -5.76 13.62
N GLN A 107 -6.69 -4.64 13.50
CA GLN A 107 -7.26 -4.18 12.22
C GLN A 107 -6.17 -3.93 11.18
N LYS A 108 -5.08 -3.23 11.55
CA LYS A 108 -3.93 -3.03 10.66
C LYS A 108 -3.32 -4.35 10.17
N ARG A 109 -3.09 -5.30 11.08
CA ARG A 109 -2.54 -6.62 10.72
C ARG A 109 -3.47 -7.37 9.78
N LYS A 110 -4.78 -7.31 10.01
CA LYS A 110 -5.79 -7.92 9.16
C LYS A 110 -5.79 -7.31 7.76
N GLU A 111 -5.81 -5.98 7.66
CA GLU A 111 -5.79 -5.26 6.38
C GLU A 111 -4.52 -5.55 5.58
N VAL A 112 -3.35 -5.57 6.23
CA VAL A 112 -2.08 -5.91 5.58
C VAL A 112 -2.08 -7.36 5.09
N ALA A 113 -2.57 -8.30 5.89
CA ALA A 113 -2.68 -9.70 5.50
C ALA A 113 -3.62 -9.88 4.29
N GLU A 114 -4.78 -9.24 4.30
CA GLU A 114 -5.74 -9.27 3.19
C GLU A 114 -5.16 -8.63 1.92
N PHE A 115 -4.47 -7.49 2.05
CA PHE A 115 -3.80 -6.84 0.93
C PHE A 115 -2.71 -7.72 0.31
N ASN A 116 -1.86 -8.33 1.14
CA ASN A 116 -0.81 -9.22 0.69
C ASN A 116 -1.40 -10.46 0.01
N ARG A 117 -2.44 -11.06 0.58
CA ARG A 117 -3.14 -12.19 -0.04
C ARG A 117 -3.66 -11.82 -1.43
N ARG A 118 -4.34 -10.67 -1.56
CA ARG A 118 -4.88 -10.19 -2.84
C ARG A 118 -3.78 -9.81 -3.85
N ARG A 119 -2.62 -9.36 -3.38
CA ARG A 119 -1.45 -9.08 -4.22
C ARG A 119 -0.82 -10.37 -4.73
N GLU A 120 -0.62 -11.35 -3.85
CA GLU A 120 -0.07 -12.65 -4.19
C GLU A 120 -0.96 -13.42 -5.16
N GLU A 121 -2.29 -13.41 -4.96
CA GLU A 121 -3.25 -14.01 -5.89
C GLU A 121 -3.13 -13.43 -7.30
N ARG A 122 -3.03 -12.09 -7.43
CA ARG A 122 -2.84 -11.43 -8.72
C ARG A 122 -1.50 -11.75 -9.37
N LEU A 123 -0.43 -11.79 -8.59
CA LEU A 123 0.90 -12.16 -9.09
C LEU A 123 0.93 -13.62 -9.55
N LYS A 124 0.39 -14.55 -8.76
CA LYS A 124 0.26 -15.97 -9.12
C LYS A 124 -0.54 -16.15 -10.42
N ALA A 125 -1.67 -15.47 -10.58
CA ALA A 125 -2.46 -15.53 -11.81
C ALA A 125 -1.68 -15.02 -13.04
N ALA A 126 -0.90 -13.94 -12.89
CA ALA A 126 -0.04 -13.41 -13.96
C ALA A 126 1.13 -14.35 -14.29
N GLU A 127 1.74 -14.94 -13.27
CA GLU A 127 2.81 -15.94 -13.41
C GLU A 127 2.30 -17.20 -14.09
N GLU A 128 1.12 -17.71 -13.73
CA GLU A 128 0.50 -18.87 -14.37
C GLU A 128 0.21 -18.62 -15.85
N ARG A 129 -0.38 -17.46 -16.19
CA ARG A 129 -0.62 -17.07 -17.59
C ARG A 129 0.70 -16.99 -18.37
N THR A 130 1.73 -16.41 -17.77
CA THR A 130 3.05 -16.26 -18.38
C THR A 130 3.79 -17.60 -18.51
N ALA A 131 3.69 -18.48 -17.52
CA ALA A 131 4.28 -19.81 -17.50
C ALA A 131 3.65 -20.71 -18.56
N LYS A 132 2.31 -20.70 -18.69
CA LYS A 132 1.59 -21.41 -19.77
C LYS A 132 2.09 -20.96 -21.15
N LYS A 133 2.12 -19.64 -21.41
CA LYS A 133 2.63 -19.09 -22.68
C LYS A 133 4.11 -19.41 -22.90
N ARG A 134 4.94 -19.36 -21.86
CA ARG A 134 6.37 -19.73 -21.91
C ARG A 134 6.55 -21.20 -22.26
N ALA A 135 5.78 -22.11 -21.65
CA ALA A 135 5.83 -23.54 -21.92
C ALA A 135 5.43 -23.86 -23.38
N ILE A 136 4.38 -23.22 -23.91
CA ILE A 136 3.98 -23.35 -25.32
C ILE A 136 5.14 -22.92 -26.25
N ARG A 137 5.76 -21.76 -25.99
CA ARG A 137 6.90 -21.27 -26.78
C ARG A 137 8.11 -22.20 -26.70
N GLN A 138 8.40 -22.77 -25.52
CA GLN A 138 9.49 -23.73 -25.34
C GLN A 138 9.25 -25.02 -26.13
N LYS A 139 8.03 -25.58 -26.09
CA LYS A 139 7.65 -26.74 -26.92
C LYS A 139 7.77 -26.45 -28.41
N LYS A 140 7.30 -25.29 -28.89
CA LYS A 140 7.46 -24.85 -30.30
C LYS A 140 8.95 -24.72 -30.68
N LYS A 141 9.79 -24.16 -29.80
CA LYS A 141 11.24 -24.04 -30.01
C LYS A 141 11.94 -25.39 -30.06
N GLN A 142 11.56 -26.35 -29.21
CA GLN A 142 12.09 -27.72 -29.22
C GLN A 142 11.72 -28.43 -30.53
N LYS A 143 10.44 -28.43 -30.93
CA LYS A 143 9.99 -29.01 -32.22
C LYS A 143 10.75 -28.42 -33.42
N LYS A 144 10.99 -27.09 -33.44
CA LYS A 144 11.77 -26.45 -34.52
C LYS A 144 13.24 -26.89 -34.52
N LYS A 145 13.87 -27.05 -33.35
CA LYS A 145 15.24 -27.58 -33.23
C LYS A 145 15.32 -29.02 -33.70
N GLU A 146 14.38 -29.87 -33.30
CA GLU A 146 14.29 -31.27 -33.74
C GLU A 146 14.12 -31.38 -35.26
N LYS A 147 13.22 -30.59 -35.86
CA LYS A 147 13.07 -30.52 -37.32
C LYS A 147 14.37 -30.10 -38.02
N LYS A 148 15.08 -29.09 -37.50
CA LYS A 148 16.36 -28.63 -38.06
C LYS A 148 17.45 -29.71 -38.00
N ILE A 149 17.58 -30.40 -36.86
CA ILE A 149 18.53 -31.51 -36.70
C ILE A 149 18.18 -32.65 -37.65
N LYS A 150 16.89 -32.98 -37.81
CA LYS A 150 16.43 -34.04 -38.74
C LYS A 150 16.69 -33.70 -40.20
N SER A 151 16.56 -32.42 -40.60
CA SER A 151 16.93 -31.98 -41.96
C SER A 151 18.44 -31.94 -42.21
N GLU A 152 19.25 -31.69 -41.18
CA GLU A 152 20.73 -31.69 -41.28
C GLU A 152 21.32 -33.11 -41.23
N ALA A 153 20.59 -34.10 -40.71
CA ALA A 153 21.03 -35.50 -40.57
C ALA A 153 20.71 -36.42 -41.78
N GLY A 154 20.20 -35.88 -42.90
CA GLY A 154 20.21 -36.58 -44.21
C GLY A 154 19.06 -37.54 -44.51
N GLY A 155 17.82 -37.05 -44.65
CA GLY A 155 16.70 -37.82 -45.20
C GLY A 155 15.87 -37.02 -46.22
N GLU A 156 15.66 -37.60 -47.41
CA GLU A 156 14.89 -37.07 -48.54
C GLU A 156 13.48 -36.54 -48.17
N PRO A 157 12.91 -35.59 -48.95
CA PRO A 157 11.62 -34.98 -48.63
C PRO A 157 10.46 -35.89 -49.06
N GLN A 158 9.93 -36.70 -48.13
CA GLN A 158 8.59 -37.27 -48.32
C GLN A 158 7.51 -36.31 -47.84
N LYS A 159 6.62 -36.05 -48.80
CA LYS A 159 5.52 -35.10 -48.81
C LYS A 159 4.36 -35.67 -48.00
N GLU A 160 4.38 -35.48 -46.68
CA GLU A 160 3.30 -35.97 -45.81
C GLU A 160 2.57 -34.81 -45.12
N GLN A 161 1.26 -34.82 -45.35
CA GLN A 161 0.26 -33.87 -44.87
C GLN A 161 0.30 -33.81 -43.34
N SER A 162 0.86 -32.74 -42.77
CA SER A 162 0.59 -32.41 -41.37
C SER A 162 -0.56 -31.41 -41.34
N SER A 163 -1.76 -31.90 -41.05
CA SER A 163 -2.93 -31.12 -40.68
C SER A 163 -2.55 -30.16 -39.53
N ASP A 164 -2.34 -28.89 -39.86
CA ASP A 164 -2.35 -27.78 -38.91
C ASP A 164 -3.82 -27.50 -38.54
N GLU A 165 -4.39 -28.34 -37.68
CA GLU A 165 -5.56 -27.97 -36.88
C GLU A 165 -5.07 -27.14 -35.69
N ASP A 166 -4.74 -25.87 -35.97
CA ASP A 166 -4.66 -24.82 -34.95
C ASP A 166 -6.08 -24.55 -34.44
N GLY A 167 -6.51 -25.36 -33.47
CA GLY A 167 -7.66 -25.09 -32.62
C GLY A 167 -7.35 -23.91 -31.69
N ASP A 168 -7.37 -22.72 -32.27
CA ASP A 168 -7.38 -21.43 -31.57
C ASP A 168 -8.76 -21.24 -30.94
N SER A 169 -9.01 -21.91 -29.82
CA SER A 169 -10.13 -21.57 -28.95
C SER A 169 -9.65 -20.47 -28.00
N ASP A 170 -9.62 -19.25 -28.53
CA ASP A 170 -9.74 -18.02 -27.74
C ASP A 170 -11.11 -18.07 -27.06
N ASN A 171 -11.15 -18.66 -25.87
CA ASN A 171 -12.23 -18.46 -24.93
C ASN A 171 -11.84 -17.27 -24.06
N ASP A 172 -12.06 -16.07 -24.60
CA ASP A 172 -12.15 -14.83 -23.86
C ASP A 172 -13.42 -14.89 -23.00
N ASP A 173 -13.33 -15.51 -21.83
CA ASP A 173 -14.35 -15.35 -20.79
C ASP A 173 -14.20 -13.97 -20.13
N ILE A 174 -15.28 -13.20 -20.30
CA ILE A 174 -15.64 -11.92 -19.66
C ILE A 174 -15.61 -12.00 -18.13
#